data_AF-A0A6A4H2V9-F1
#
_entry.id   AF-A0A6A4H2V9-F1
#
_cell.length_a   1.000
_cell.length_b   1.000
_cell.length_c   1.000
_cell.angle_alpha   90.00
_cell.angle_beta   90.00
_cell.angle_gamma   90.00
#
_symmetry.space_group_name_H-M   'P 1'
#
loop_
_entity.id
_entity.type
_entity.pdbx_description
1 polymer ?
#
loop_
_entity_poly.entity_id
_entity_poly.type
_entity_poly.pdbx_seq_one_letter_code
_entity_poly.pdbx_strand_id
1 'polypeptide(L)'
;MIAIAAAFVRPDKTLLFVDRQRFITFHVTHLRRVCTMADFQAHSPLWLCFWSADHGPVYTTQPELTLQVLASFHSEVVRKNIFDNTPVWQVMKEHQDVYNGFGAQEATDVLFDALIHSRMPISLICRNDTMWTWFSTAVAAHQEMQVYRVMDPDHLGEKALPYISNTMFKMNTSGHQLYCADILCSQKEQVYLSQEKVEMANSMGIFNPDAILDETGVAKVPLATLPSRASL
;
A
#
# COMPACT_ATOMS: atom_id res chain seq x y z
N MET A 1 -26.39 -15.14 0.06
CA MET A 1 -26.77 -15.19 -1.37
C MET A 1 -25.52 -14.85 -2.18
N ILE A 2 -25.12 -15.71 -3.11
CA ILE A 2 -24.00 -15.48 -4.02
C ILE A 2 -24.59 -14.91 -5.32
N ALA A 3 -24.09 -13.77 -5.81
CA ALA A 3 -24.52 -13.23 -7.10
C ALA A 3 -23.43 -13.49 -8.16
N ILE A 4 -23.84 -13.97 -9.33
CA ILE A 4 -22.95 -14.07 -10.50
C ILE A 4 -23.07 -12.74 -11.23
N ALA A 5 -22.01 -11.95 -11.22
CA ALA A 5 -21.95 -10.62 -11.83
C ALA A 5 -21.75 -10.70 -13.34
N ALA A 6 -20.96 -11.67 -13.82
CA ALA A 6 -20.76 -11.94 -15.24
C ALA A 6 -20.35 -13.42 -15.47
N ALA A 7 -20.53 -13.91 -16.69
CA ALA A 7 -20.05 -15.23 -17.10
C ALA A 7 -19.60 -15.22 -18.56
N PHE A 8 -18.44 -15.83 -18.83
CA PHE A 8 -18.02 -16.20 -20.19
C PHE A 8 -18.21 -17.71 -20.35
N VAL A 9 -19.23 -18.08 -21.12
CA VAL A 9 -19.64 -19.47 -21.32
C VAL A 9 -18.99 -20.02 -22.58
N ARG A 10 -18.24 -21.11 -22.46
CA ARG A 10 -17.78 -21.93 -23.57
C ARG A 10 -18.39 -23.33 -23.47
N PRO A 11 -18.43 -24.11 -24.57
CA PRO A 11 -18.98 -25.47 -24.53
C PRO A 11 -18.30 -26.39 -23.50
N ASP A 12 -17.01 -26.19 -23.24
CA ASP A 12 -16.20 -27.02 -22.36
C ASP A 12 -16.01 -26.44 -20.94
N LYS A 13 -16.05 -25.11 -20.81
CA LYS A 13 -15.74 -24.40 -19.56
C LYS A 13 -16.53 -23.11 -19.46
N THR A 14 -16.91 -22.73 -18.25
CA THR A 14 -17.50 -21.42 -17.97
C THR A 14 -16.63 -20.67 -16.98
N LEU A 15 -16.22 -19.45 -17.33
CA LEU A 15 -15.60 -18.52 -16.39
C LEU A 15 -16.72 -17.72 -15.73
N LEU A 16 -16.85 -17.84 -14.40
CA LEU A 16 -17.85 -17.13 -13.61
C LEU A 16 -17.17 -16.03 -12.79
N PHE A 17 -17.74 -14.83 -12.84
CA PHE A 17 -17.37 -13.74 -11.95
C PHE A 17 -18.42 -13.65 -10.88
N VAL A 18 -18.03 -14.02 -9.67
CA VAL A 18 -18.93 -14.19 -8.56
C VAL A 18 -18.64 -13.11 -7.53
N ASP A 19 -19.68 -12.37 -7.16
CA ASP A 19 -19.57 -11.30 -6.19
C ASP A 19 -20.79 -11.31 -5.27
N ARG A 20 -20.53 -11.59 -3.99
CA ARG A 20 -21.59 -11.58 -2.97
C ARG A 20 -22.11 -10.16 -2.71
N GLN A 21 -21.26 -9.15 -2.80
CA GLN A 21 -21.57 -7.78 -2.40
C GLN A 21 -21.93 -6.87 -3.57
N ARG A 22 -21.67 -7.31 -4.81
CA ARG A 22 -21.98 -6.60 -6.05
C ARG A 22 -21.20 -5.28 -6.22
N PHE A 23 -19.94 -5.26 -5.81
CA PHE A 23 -19.00 -4.18 -6.04
C PHE A 23 -18.12 -4.38 -7.29
N ILE A 24 -18.05 -5.59 -7.86
CA ILE A 24 -17.38 -5.80 -9.15
C ILE A 24 -18.10 -4.98 -10.23
N THR A 25 -17.33 -4.12 -10.89
CA THR A 25 -17.77 -3.34 -12.05
C THR A 25 -17.03 -3.84 -13.30
N PHE A 26 -17.75 -3.99 -14.41
CA PHE A 26 -17.17 -4.38 -15.69
C PHE A 26 -17.31 -3.26 -16.72
N HIS A 27 -16.25 -3.00 -17.45
CA HIS A 27 -16.26 -2.17 -18.65
C HIS A 27 -15.95 -3.05 -19.86
N VAL A 28 -16.92 -3.24 -20.74
CA VAL A 28 -16.76 -4.05 -21.96
C VAL A 28 -16.60 -3.11 -23.15
N THR A 29 -15.44 -3.16 -23.81
CA THR A 29 -15.14 -2.34 -24.99
C THR A 29 -14.87 -3.25 -26.19
N HIS A 30 -15.41 -2.87 -27.35
CA HIS A 30 -15.16 -3.55 -28.61
C HIS A 30 -14.19 -2.74 -29.47
N LEU A 31 -13.11 -3.40 -29.93
CA LEU A 31 -12.15 -2.81 -30.87
C LEU A 31 -12.36 -3.40 -32.26
N ARG A 32 -12.16 -2.57 -33.30
CA ARG A 32 -12.20 -3.01 -34.70
C ARG A 32 -10.95 -3.80 -35.13
N ARG A 33 -10.01 -4.00 -34.21
CA ARG A 33 -8.76 -4.75 -34.41
C ARG A 33 -8.46 -5.59 -33.17
N VAL A 34 -7.53 -6.52 -33.31
CA VAL A 34 -7.02 -7.33 -32.20
C VAL A 34 -6.27 -6.43 -31.20
N CYS A 35 -6.45 -6.68 -29.90
CA CYS A 35 -5.66 -6.04 -28.84
C CYS A 35 -4.19 -6.47 -28.91
N THR A 36 -3.30 -5.54 -28.61
CA THR A 36 -1.85 -5.72 -28.59
C THR A 36 -1.30 -5.28 -27.24
N MET A 37 -0.06 -5.67 -26.89
CA MET A 37 0.55 -5.22 -25.61
C MET A 37 0.79 -3.72 -25.55
N ALA A 38 0.86 -3.04 -26.69
CA ALA A 38 0.96 -1.58 -26.75
C ALA A 38 -0.31 -0.88 -26.19
N ASP A 39 -1.47 -1.54 -26.26
CA ASP A 39 -2.75 -1.00 -25.80
C ASP A 39 -2.89 -0.93 -24.28
N PHE A 40 -2.03 -1.67 -23.58
CA PHE A 40 -1.97 -1.74 -22.13
C PHE A 40 -0.80 -0.94 -21.56
N GLN A 41 -0.08 -0.18 -22.39
CA GLN A 41 0.94 0.73 -21.90
C GLN A 41 0.30 1.97 -21.29
N ALA A 42 0.90 2.50 -20.22
CA ALA A 42 0.46 3.72 -19.57
C ALA A 42 0.39 4.85 -20.61
N HIS A 43 -0.63 5.72 -20.49
CA HIS A 43 -0.89 6.83 -21.41
C HIS A 43 -1.24 6.44 -22.86
N SER A 44 -1.39 5.15 -23.19
CA SER A 44 -1.96 4.76 -24.48
C SER A 44 -3.42 5.26 -24.59
N PRO A 45 -3.96 5.46 -25.81
CA PRO A 45 -5.35 5.88 -25.96
C PRO A 45 -6.35 4.95 -25.28
N LEU A 46 -6.06 3.64 -25.25
CA LEU A 46 -6.90 2.64 -24.60
C LEU A 46 -6.70 2.57 -23.09
N TRP A 47 -5.51 2.94 -22.58
CA TRP A 47 -5.28 3.10 -21.14
C TRP A 47 -6.30 4.08 -20.54
N LEU A 48 -6.45 5.26 -21.15
CA LEU A 48 -7.40 6.27 -20.69
C LEU A 48 -8.85 5.78 -20.76
N CYS A 49 -9.18 4.90 -21.72
CA CYS A 49 -10.51 4.30 -21.82
C CYS A 49 -10.76 3.24 -20.74
N PHE A 50 -9.76 2.45 -20.37
CA PHE A 50 -9.92 1.35 -19.42
C PHE A 50 -9.73 1.77 -17.97
N TRP A 51 -8.78 2.68 -17.73
CA TRP A 51 -8.26 2.99 -16.40
C TRP A 51 -8.34 4.48 -16.06
N SER A 52 -9.01 5.32 -16.84
CA SER A 52 -9.05 6.78 -16.65
C SER A 52 -7.66 7.46 -16.71
N ALA A 53 -7.64 8.78 -16.53
CA ALA A 53 -6.41 9.56 -16.40
C ALA A 53 -5.80 9.46 -14.98
N ASP A 54 -6.55 8.91 -14.03
CA ASP A 54 -6.21 8.91 -12.60
C ASP A 54 -5.47 7.63 -12.17
N HIS A 55 -5.09 6.77 -13.13
CA HIS A 55 -4.31 5.56 -12.86
C HIS A 55 -2.95 5.62 -13.56
N GLY A 56 -1.91 5.51 -12.76
CA GLY A 56 -0.52 5.60 -13.16
C GLY A 56 0.05 4.28 -13.67
N PRO A 57 1.37 4.21 -13.90
CA PRO A 57 2.05 2.98 -14.30
C PRO A 57 1.90 1.86 -13.25
N VAL A 58 1.88 0.61 -13.71
CA VAL A 58 1.81 -0.57 -12.84
C VAL A 58 3.21 -1.12 -12.64
N TYR A 59 3.68 -1.15 -11.39
CA TYR A 59 5.06 -1.56 -11.06
C TYR A 59 5.45 -2.92 -11.64
N THR A 60 4.53 -3.87 -11.68
CA THR A 60 4.77 -5.24 -12.16
C THR A 60 5.15 -5.31 -13.64
N THR A 61 4.80 -4.29 -14.43
CA THR A 61 5.04 -4.24 -15.88
C THR A 61 5.86 -3.04 -16.31
N GLN A 62 5.92 -1.99 -15.48
CA GLN A 62 6.53 -0.70 -15.80
C GLN A 62 7.29 -0.12 -14.58
N PRO A 63 8.23 -0.87 -13.98
CA PRO A 63 8.87 -0.46 -12.72
C PRO A 63 9.61 0.88 -12.84
N GLU A 64 10.33 1.11 -13.94
CA GLU A 64 11.07 2.37 -14.14
C GLU A 64 10.15 3.58 -14.24
N LEU A 65 9.01 3.43 -14.92
CA LEU A 65 8.03 4.51 -15.06
C LEU A 65 7.35 4.79 -13.71
N THR A 66 7.03 3.76 -12.93
CA THR A 66 6.50 3.92 -11.56
C THR A 66 7.46 4.69 -10.68
N LEU A 67 8.75 4.36 -10.70
CA LEU A 67 9.77 5.08 -9.92
C LEU A 67 9.93 6.55 -10.37
N GLN A 68 9.81 6.82 -11.69
CA GLN A 68 9.85 8.19 -12.21
C GLN A 68 8.66 9.02 -11.78
N VAL A 69 7.45 8.44 -11.80
CA VAL A 69 6.22 9.11 -11.32
C VAL A 69 6.32 9.40 -9.82
N LEU A 70 6.81 8.44 -9.02
CA LEU A 70 7.02 8.62 -7.59
C LEU A 70 8.01 9.76 -7.29
N ALA A 71 9.13 9.82 -8.02
CA ALA A 71 10.11 10.90 -7.89
C ALA A 71 9.56 12.27 -8.34
N SER A 72 8.72 12.28 -9.37
CA SER A 72 8.06 13.50 -9.86
C SER A 72 7.05 14.03 -8.83
N PHE A 73 6.28 13.14 -8.21
CA PHE A 73 5.37 13.48 -7.12
C PHE A 73 6.12 14.12 -5.93
N HIS A 74 7.25 13.53 -5.51
CA HIS A 74 8.10 14.11 -4.47
C HIS A 74 8.57 15.52 -4.81
N SER A 75 9.11 15.68 -6.02
CA SER A 75 9.58 16.97 -6.52
C SER A 75 8.45 18.01 -6.52
N GLU A 76 7.23 17.62 -6.89
CA GLU A 76 6.06 18.48 -6.88
C GLU A 76 5.66 18.91 -5.47
N VAL A 77 5.58 17.97 -4.52
CA VAL A 77 5.22 18.26 -3.12
C VAL A 77 6.23 19.21 -2.49
N VAL A 78 7.54 18.96 -2.69
CA VAL A 78 8.61 19.83 -2.22
C VAL A 78 8.53 21.21 -2.87
N ARG A 79 8.36 21.28 -4.19
CA ARG A 79 8.27 22.53 -4.96
C ARG A 79 7.07 23.38 -4.56
N LYS A 80 5.89 22.77 -4.33
CA LYS A 80 4.69 23.49 -3.88
C LYS A 80 4.95 24.20 -2.55
N ASN A 81 5.82 23.63 -1.70
CA ASN A 81 6.17 24.15 -0.38
C ASN A 81 4.95 24.44 0.53
N ILE A 82 3.81 23.80 0.25
CA ILE A 82 2.60 23.85 1.08
C ILE A 82 2.67 22.71 2.08
N PHE A 83 2.25 22.97 3.32
CA PHE A 83 2.16 21.92 4.33
C PHE A 83 0.83 21.18 4.15
N ASP A 84 0.89 20.04 3.47
CA ASP A 84 -0.24 19.15 3.29
C ASP A 84 -0.34 18.20 4.50
N ASN A 85 -1.44 18.34 5.25
CA ASN A 85 -1.76 17.54 6.44
C ASN A 85 -2.40 16.19 6.10
N THR A 86 -2.59 15.87 4.82
CA THR A 86 -3.18 14.61 4.41
C THR A 86 -2.29 13.43 4.86
N PRO A 87 -2.85 12.44 5.59
CA PRO A 87 -2.11 11.26 6.00
C PRO A 87 -1.51 10.51 4.81
N VAL A 88 -0.26 10.04 4.94
CA VAL A 88 0.42 9.30 3.87
C VAL A 88 -0.36 8.07 3.38
N TRP A 89 -1.02 7.31 4.27
CA TRP A 89 -1.82 6.15 3.85
C TRP A 89 -2.97 6.54 2.92
N GLN A 90 -3.58 7.71 3.19
CA GLN A 90 -4.69 8.22 2.41
C GLN A 90 -4.20 8.69 1.04
N VAL A 91 -3.08 9.41 1.02
CA VAL A 91 -2.44 9.83 -0.24
C VAL A 91 -2.11 8.63 -1.11
N MET A 92 -1.50 7.58 -0.55
CA MET A 92 -1.19 6.35 -1.29
C MET A 92 -2.44 5.68 -1.86
N LYS A 93 -3.56 5.70 -1.13
CA LYS A 93 -4.82 5.11 -1.59
C LYS A 93 -5.51 5.98 -2.66
N GLU A 94 -5.49 7.29 -2.50
CA GLU A 94 -6.29 8.21 -3.34
C GLU A 94 -5.56 8.65 -4.61
N HIS A 95 -4.23 8.76 -4.57
CA HIS A 95 -3.40 9.09 -5.73
C HIS A 95 -2.97 7.83 -6.49
N GLN A 96 -3.94 7.16 -7.13
CA GLN A 96 -3.67 5.99 -8.00
C GLN A 96 -2.88 6.36 -9.26
N ASP A 97 -2.75 7.64 -9.57
CA ASP A 97 -1.86 8.18 -10.60
C ASP A 97 -0.38 8.04 -10.22
N VAL A 98 -0.08 7.96 -8.92
CA VAL A 98 1.28 7.82 -8.36
C VAL A 98 1.50 6.44 -7.73
N TYR A 99 0.55 5.99 -6.92
CA TYR A 99 0.62 4.79 -6.09
C TYR A 99 -0.33 3.71 -6.61
N ASN A 100 -0.37 3.52 -7.94
CA ASN A 100 -1.30 2.58 -8.57
C ASN A 100 -1.17 1.17 -7.95
N GLY A 101 -2.31 0.61 -7.55
CA GLY A 101 -2.40 -0.71 -6.93
C GLY A 101 -2.32 -0.72 -5.41
N PHE A 102 -2.10 0.43 -4.77
CA PHE A 102 -2.18 0.54 -3.32
C PHE A 102 -3.61 0.78 -2.84
N GLY A 103 -4.16 -0.18 -2.10
CA GLY A 103 -5.34 0.01 -1.28
C GLY A 103 -4.98 0.54 0.11
N ALA A 104 -6.00 0.71 0.96
CA ALA A 104 -5.80 1.16 2.35
C ALA A 104 -4.91 0.19 3.13
N GLN A 105 -5.06 -1.12 2.88
CA GLN A 105 -4.33 -2.16 3.59
C GLN A 105 -2.87 -2.20 3.15
N GLU A 106 -2.61 -2.28 1.85
CA GLU A 106 -1.27 -2.32 1.27
C GLU A 106 -0.48 -1.07 1.64
N ALA A 107 -1.13 0.10 1.64
CA ALA A 107 -0.51 1.34 2.10
C ALA A 107 -0.08 1.22 3.57
N THR A 108 -0.96 0.74 4.46
CA THR A 108 -0.59 0.57 5.88
C THR A 108 0.48 -0.48 6.11
N ASP A 109 0.54 -1.54 5.29
CA ASP A 109 1.56 -2.58 5.40
C ASP A 109 2.94 -2.06 5.02
N VAL A 110 3.04 -1.33 3.91
CA VAL A 110 4.29 -0.65 3.51
C VAL A 110 4.75 0.32 4.59
N LEU A 111 3.84 1.10 5.14
CA LEU A 111 4.17 2.10 6.15
C LEU A 111 4.62 1.44 7.46
N PHE A 112 4.02 0.31 7.82
CA PHE A 112 4.48 -0.51 8.93
C PHE A 112 5.89 -1.04 8.69
N ASP A 113 6.17 -1.57 7.50
CA ASP A 113 7.50 -2.07 7.13
C ASP A 113 8.54 -0.96 7.07
N ALA A 114 8.14 0.22 6.64
CA ALA A 114 8.96 1.43 6.62
C ALA A 114 9.11 2.07 8.02
N LEU A 115 8.45 1.56 9.05
CA LEU A 115 8.39 2.20 10.38
C LEU A 115 7.91 3.67 10.33
N ILE A 116 7.04 3.98 9.38
CA ILE A 116 6.42 5.30 9.22
C ILE A 116 5.01 5.24 9.78
N HIS A 117 4.68 6.15 10.69
CA HIS A 117 3.31 6.21 11.20
C HIS A 117 2.35 6.56 10.05
N SER A 118 1.32 5.74 9.87
CA SER A 118 0.33 5.94 8.80
C SER A 118 -0.32 7.32 8.76
N ARG A 119 -0.52 7.95 9.93
CA ARG A 119 -1.08 9.28 10.11
C ARG A 119 -0.09 10.43 9.85
N MET A 120 1.18 10.13 9.56
CA MET A 120 2.17 11.15 9.26
C MET A 120 1.76 11.91 7.99
N PRO A 121 1.76 13.25 8.02
CA PRO A 121 1.55 14.06 6.83
C PRO A 121 2.54 13.72 5.71
N ILE A 122 2.05 13.52 4.48
CA ILE A 122 2.93 13.23 3.32
C ILE A 122 3.98 14.33 3.12
N SER A 123 3.62 15.58 3.40
CA SER A 123 4.52 16.72 3.24
C SER A 123 5.72 16.65 4.18
N LEU A 124 5.60 16.04 5.37
CA LEU A 124 6.74 15.82 6.26
C LEU A 124 7.70 14.77 5.72
N ILE A 125 7.16 13.68 5.16
CA ILE A 125 7.97 12.62 4.53
C ILE A 125 8.73 13.20 3.34
N CYS A 126 8.04 13.89 2.43
CA CYS A 126 8.67 14.44 1.23
C CYS A 126 9.69 15.55 1.51
N ARG A 127 9.54 16.34 2.58
CA ARG A 127 10.49 17.43 2.91
C ARG A 127 11.78 16.94 3.58
N ASN A 128 11.83 15.70 4.03
CA ASN A 128 13.01 15.11 4.63
C ASN A 128 13.58 14.07 3.65
N ASP A 129 14.68 14.38 2.98
CA ASP A 129 15.25 13.52 1.94
C ASP A 129 15.62 12.11 2.45
N THR A 130 16.06 12.00 3.70
CA THR A 130 16.34 10.70 4.33
C THR A 130 15.06 9.89 4.52
N MET A 131 14.01 10.52 5.05
CA MET A 131 12.71 9.87 5.27
C MET A 131 12.03 9.54 3.93
N TRP A 132 12.15 10.41 2.94
CA TRP A 132 11.66 10.16 1.59
C TRP A 132 12.37 8.97 0.95
N THR A 133 13.70 8.93 0.97
CA THR A 133 14.48 7.81 0.43
C THR A 133 14.09 6.50 1.08
N TRP A 134 13.92 6.53 2.41
CA TRP A 134 13.46 5.38 3.18
C TRP A 134 12.07 4.90 2.76
N PHE A 135 11.12 5.83 2.71
CA PHE A 135 9.75 5.59 2.29
C PHE A 135 9.67 5.03 0.87
N SER A 136 10.33 5.67 -0.10
CA SER A 136 10.28 5.26 -1.50
C SER A 136 10.93 3.89 -1.72
N THR A 137 11.99 3.60 -0.96
CA THR A 137 12.64 2.27 -0.99
C THR A 137 11.69 1.20 -0.47
N ALA A 138 10.98 1.46 0.64
CA ALA A 138 10.00 0.51 1.17
C ALA A 138 8.81 0.30 0.22
N VAL A 139 8.31 1.36 -0.43
CA VAL A 139 7.27 1.28 -1.46
C VAL A 139 7.71 0.38 -2.61
N ALA A 140 8.89 0.63 -3.18
CA ALA A 140 9.43 -0.16 -4.28
C ALA A 140 9.65 -1.63 -3.90
N ALA A 141 10.27 -1.88 -2.75
CA ALA A 141 10.51 -3.22 -2.24
C ALA A 141 9.21 -4.00 -2.00
N HIS A 142 8.15 -3.34 -1.51
CA HIS A 142 6.87 -3.99 -1.32
C HIS A 142 6.21 -4.35 -2.66
N GLN A 143 6.22 -3.44 -3.63
CA GLN A 143 5.67 -3.74 -4.96
C GLN A 143 6.44 -4.87 -5.64
N GLU A 144 7.76 -4.86 -5.54
CA GLU A 144 8.63 -5.93 -6.04
C GLU A 144 8.33 -7.28 -5.36
N MET A 145 8.19 -7.29 -4.03
CA MET A 145 7.86 -8.50 -3.28
C MET A 145 6.50 -9.07 -3.70
N GLN A 146 5.48 -8.23 -3.95
CA GLN A 146 4.19 -8.70 -4.43
C GLN A 146 4.27 -9.30 -5.84
N VAL A 147 5.12 -8.76 -6.71
CA VAL A 147 5.39 -9.36 -8.04
C VAL A 147 5.94 -10.76 -7.88
N TYR A 148 7.04 -10.91 -7.14
CA TYR A 148 7.69 -12.21 -7.00
C TYR A 148 6.79 -13.23 -6.28
N ARG A 149 6.06 -12.83 -5.25
CA ARG A 149 5.14 -13.74 -4.55
C ARG A 149 4.04 -14.32 -5.44
N VAL A 150 3.62 -13.58 -6.46
CA VAL A 150 2.57 -14.01 -7.39
C VAL A 150 3.15 -14.70 -8.63
N MET A 151 4.23 -14.18 -9.20
CA MET A 151 4.74 -14.59 -10.51
C MET A 151 5.90 -15.59 -10.43
N ASP A 152 6.75 -15.51 -9.41
CA ASP A 152 7.93 -16.36 -9.25
C ASP A 152 8.28 -16.55 -7.75
N PRO A 153 7.48 -17.33 -7.02
CA PRO A 153 7.67 -17.52 -5.59
C PRO A 153 8.95 -18.31 -5.26
N ASP A 154 9.45 -19.11 -6.21
CA ASP A 154 10.69 -19.86 -6.07
C ASP A 154 11.90 -18.91 -5.98
N HIS A 155 11.84 -17.74 -6.65
CA HIS A 155 12.83 -16.67 -6.53
C HIS A 155 12.99 -16.18 -5.08
N LEU A 156 11.92 -16.22 -4.29
CA LEU A 156 11.92 -15.80 -2.89
C LEU A 156 12.22 -16.95 -1.92
N GLY A 157 12.35 -18.19 -2.42
CA GLY A 157 12.38 -19.38 -1.56
C GLY A 157 11.09 -19.56 -0.75
N GLU A 158 9.99 -18.95 -1.18
CA GLU A 158 8.68 -19.02 -0.53
C GLU A 158 7.76 -19.99 -1.27
N LYS A 159 6.78 -20.55 -0.57
CA LYS A 159 5.70 -21.26 -1.25
C LYS A 159 4.83 -20.24 -1.97
N ALA A 160 4.48 -20.53 -3.23
CA ALA A 160 3.45 -19.81 -3.97
C ALA A 160 2.26 -19.51 -3.06
N LEU A 161 1.78 -18.26 -3.10
CA LEU A 161 0.60 -17.88 -2.35
C LEU A 161 -0.51 -18.91 -2.62
N PRO A 162 -1.05 -19.60 -1.59
CA PRO A 162 -2.20 -20.45 -1.82
C PRO A 162 -3.29 -19.60 -2.45
N TYR A 163 -4.05 -20.15 -3.40
CA TYR A 163 -5.14 -19.48 -4.12
C TYR A 163 -6.26 -18.92 -3.19
N ILE A 164 -6.08 -19.07 -1.86
CA ILE A 164 -6.89 -18.55 -0.77
C ILE A 164 -5.90 -18.01 0.27
N SER A 165 -6.00 -16.72 0.62
CA SER A 165 -5.13 -16.02 1.57
C SER A 165 -5.15 -16.67 2.97
N ASN A 166 -4.29 -17.66 3.19
CA ASN A 166 -4.11 -18.29 4.50
C ASN A 166 -2.85 -17.80 5.22
N THR A 167 -2.10 -16.86 4.64
CA THR A 167 -0.90 -16.28 5.23
C THR A 167 -0.84 -14.78 5.02
N MET A 168 -0.90 -14.08 6.16
CA MET A 168 -1.07 -12.63 6.39
C MET A 168 -2.34 -12.05 5.74
N PHE A 169 -3.19 -11.44 6.57
CA PHE A 169 -4.54 -10.90 6.26
C PHE A 169 -5.67 -11.93 6.09
N LYS A 170 -5.87 -12.78 7.12
CA LYS A 170 -7.10 -13.57 7.21
C LYS A 170 -8.32 -12.61 7.29
N MET A 171 -9.15 -12.61 6.24
CA MET A 171 -10.36 -11.79 6.11
C MET A 171 -11.26 -11.88 7.36
N ASN A 172 -11.52 -10.75 8.01
CA ASN A 172 -12.47 -10.64 9.12
C ASN A 172 -13.90 -10.55 8.57
N THR A 173 -14.53 -11.70 8.41
CA THR A 173 -15.89 -11.84 7.86
C THR A 173 -16.96 -11.09 8.66
N SER A 174 -16.74 -10.82 9.96
CA SER A 174 -17.66 -10.05 10.81
C SER A 174 -17.42 -8.53 10.69
N GLY A 175 -16.17 -8.10 10.52
CA GLY A 175 -15.79 -6.69 10.34
C GLY A 175 -16.20 -6.15 8.96
N HIS A 176 -16.08 -6.96 7.92
CA HIS A 176 -16.54 -6.62 6.58
C HIS A 176 -18.08 -6.45 6.49
N GLN A 177 -18.83 -7.08 7.40
CA GLN A 177 -20.28 -6.99 7.46
C GLN A 177 -20.79 -5.79 8.29
N LEU A 178 -19.93 -5.11 9.06
CA LEU A 178 -20.29 -3.97 9.92
C LEU A 178 -19.87 -2.60 9.36
N TYR A 179 -18.82 -2.52 8.52
CA TYR A 179 -18.10 -1.25 8.24
C TYR A 179 -18.05 -0.80 6.78
N CYS A 180 -19.11 -1.06 6.01
CA CYS A 180 -19.45 -0.19 4.87
C CYS A 180 -20.00 1.18 5.31
N ALA A 181 -19.79 1.59 6.57
CA ALA A 181 -20.17 2.91 7.07
C ALA A 181 -18.94 3.82 7.21
N ASP A 182 -17.91 3.47 7.99
CA ASP A 182 -16.70 4.27 8.15
C ASP A 182 -15.51 3.37 8.53
N ILE A 183 -14.38 3.51 7.84
CA ILE A 183 -13.26 2.56 7.82
C ILE A 183 -12.51 2.54 9.17
N LEU A 184 -12.45 1.37 9.84
CA LEU A 184 -11.54 1.11 10.97
C LEU A 184 -10.36 0.23 10.51
N CYS A 185 -9.14 0.77 10.63
CA CYS A 185 -7.90 0.03 10.45
C CYS A 185 -7.86 -1.19 11.39
N SER A 186 -7.38 -2.31 10.88
CA SER A 186 -7.06 -3.50 11.69
C SER A 186 -6.00 -3.17 12.74
N GLN A 187 -6.38 -3.15 14.02
CA GLN A 187 -5.42 -3.28 15.11
C GLN A 187 -5.03 -4.76 15.24
N LYS A 188 -3.76 -5.08 15.02
CA LYS A 188 -3.20 -6.36 15.47
C LYS A 188 -3.05 -6.29 16.99
N GLU A 189 -3.60 -7.25 17.74
CA GLU A 189 -3.41 -7.32 19.19
C GLU A 189 -1.93 -7.56 19.55
N GLN A 190 -1.19 -8.25 18.69
CA GLN A 190 0.24 -8.50 18.82
C GLN A 190 0.90 -8.49 17.44
N VAL A 191 2.09 -7.89 17.35
CA VAL A 191 2.90 -7.89 16.14
C VAL A 191 4.28 -8.40 16.48
N TYR A 192 4.74 -9.41 15.73
CA TYR A 192 6.09 -9.92 15.85
C TYR A 192 6.98 -9.14 14.90
N LEU A 193 8.02 -8.52 15.45
CA LEU A 193 9.09 -7.85 14.69
C LEU A 193 10.35 -8.71 14.78
N SER A 194 11.14 -8.72 13.70
CA SER A 194 12.51 -9.23 13.79
C SER A 194 13.32 -8.38 14.76
N GLN A 195 14.35 -8.97 15.38
CA GLN A 195 15.26 -8.23 16.25
C GLN A 195 15.85 -7.00 15.53
N GLU A 196 16.25 -7.17 14.27
CA GLU A 196 16.72 -6.08 13.41
C GLU A 196 15.70 -4.93 13.29
N LYS A 197 14.42 -5.22 13.04
CA LYS A 197 13.37 -4.18 12.96
C LYS A 197 13.14 -3.48 14.30
N VAL A 198 13.27 -4.20 15.42
CA VAL A 198 13.16 -3.60 16.76
C VAL A 198 14.34 -2.67 17.04
N GLU A 199 15.56 -3.11 16.75
CA GLU A 199 16.78 -2.30 16.92
C GLU A 199 16.74 -1.05 16.03
N MET A 200 16.26 -1.19 14.79
CA MET A 200 16.05 -0.09 13.86
C MET A 200 15.01 0.91 14.36
N ALA A 201 13.84 0.43 14.82
CA ALA A 201 12.82 1.31 15.39
C ALA A 201 13.31 2.03 16.66
N ASN A 202 14.12 1.35 17.48
CA ASN A 202 14.72 1.95 18.67
C ASN A 202 15.76 3.03 18.30
N SER A 203 16.61 2.79 17.29
CA SER A 203 17.60 3.78 16.83
C SER A 203 16.95 5.03 16.20
N MET A 204 15.76 4.86 15.60
CA MET A 204 14.93 5.96 15.09
C MET A 204 14.16 6.70 16.19
N GLY A 205 14.24 6.26 17.46
CA GLY A 205 13.50 6.83 18.58
C GLY A 205 11.98 6.61 18.48
N ILE A 206 11.53 5.66 17.66
CA ILE A 206 10.11 5.30 17.50
C ILE A 206 9.62 4.59 18.75
N PHE A 207 10.46 3.73 19.33
CA PHE A 207 10.24 3.15 20.63
C PHE A 207 10.98 3.97 21.69
N ASN A 208 10.30 4.23 22.79
CA ASN A 208 10.95 4.66 24.00
C ASN A 208 10.93 3.47 24.98
N PRO A 209 12.06 2.75 25.14
CA PRO A 209 12.12 1.57 26.01
C PRO A 209 11.92 1.91 27.49
N ASP A 210 12.09 3.18 27.85
CA ASP A 210 11.88 3.69 29.20
C ASP A 210 10.44 4.10 29.46
N ALA A 211 9.56 4.09 28.44
CA ALA A 211 8.16 4.43 28.62
C ALA A 211 7.44 3.39 29.48
N ILE A 212 6.83 3.85 30.58
CA ILE A 212 6.03 3.03 31.48
C ILE A 212 4.56 3.29 31.18
N LEU A 213 3.78 2.23 30.96
CA LEU A 213 2.32 2.33 30.88
C LEU A 213 1.79 2.65 32.28
N ASP A 214 1.04 3.74 32.40
CA ASP A 214 0.31 3.99 33.63
C ASP A 214 -0.94 3.11 33.74
N GLU A 215 -1.61 3.21 34.87
CA GLU A 215 -2.85 2.50 35.21
C GLU A 215 -4.04 2.82 34.28
N THR A 216 -3.92 3.83 33.40
CA THR A 216 -4.92 4.13 32.36
C THR A 216 -4.53 3.56 30.99
N GLY A 217 -3.38 2.90 30.88
CA GLY A 217 -2.83 2.40 29.62
C GLY A 217 -2.15 3.48 28.78
N VAL A 218 -1.91 4.67 29.34
CA VAL A 218 -1.18 5.75 28.65
C VAL A 218 0.31 5.58 28.93
N ALA A 219 1.10 5.52 27.87
CA ALA A 219 2.56 5.48 27.99
C ALA A 219 3.08 6.83 28.51
N LYS A 220 3.78 6.81 29.65
CA LYS A 220 4.50 7.95 30.21
C LYS A 220 5.99 7.69 30.11
N VAL A 221 6.73 8.66 29.59
CA VAL A 221 8.19 8.66 29.70
C VAL A 221 8.54 9.19 31.09
N PRO A 222 9.17 8.39 31.97
CA PRO A 222 9.65 8.88 33.25
C PRO A 222 10.59 10.07 33.01
N LEU A 223 10.43 11.14 33.78
CA LEU A 223 11.35 12.29 33.79
C LEU A 223 12.71 11.86 34.38
N ALA A 224 13.43 10.98 33.69
CA ALA A 224 14.82 10.70 33.96
C ALA A 224 15.65 11.64 33.09
N THR A 225 16.30 12.61 33.75
CA THR A 225 17.31 13.56 33.26
C THR A 225 17.70 13.39 31.78
N LEU A 226 17.09 14.20 30.91
CA LEU A 226 17.66 14.49 29.59
C LEU A 226 19.15 14.81 29.78
N PRO A 227 20.08 14.09 29.12
CA PRO A 227 21.44 14.59 28.98
C PRO A 227 21.33 15.97 28.34
N SER A 228 22.00 16.96 28.92
CA SER A 228 22.03 18.33 28.37
C SER A 228 22.26 18.25 26.87
N ARG A 229 21.31 18.77 26.07
CA ARG A 229 21.45 18.86 24.62
C ARG A 229 22.81 19.45 24.29
N ALA A 230 23.73 18.61 23.82
CA ALA A 230 24.86 19.08 23.06
C ALA A 230 24.28 19.62 21.75
N SER A 231 24.59 20.87 21.49
CA SER A 231 24.22 21.67 20.33
C SER A 231 24.43 20.96 19.00
N LEU A 232 23.37 20.93 18.19
CA LEU A 232 23.39 20.95 16.73
C LEU A 232 22.53 22.13 16.28
#